data_AF-A0A5S9PL29-F1
#
_entry.id   AF-A0A5S9PL29-F1
#
_cell.length_a   1.000
_cell.length_b   1.000
_cell.length_c   1.000
_cell.angle_alpha   90.00
_cell.angle_beta   90.00
_cell.angle_gamma   90.00
#
_symmetry.space_group_name_H-M   'P 1'
#
loop_
_entity.id
_entity.type
_entity.pdbx_description
1 polymer ?
#
loop_
_entity_poly.entity_id
_entity_poly.type
_entity_poly.pdbx_seq_one_letter_code
_entity_poly.pdbx_strand_id
1 'polypeptide(L)'
;MDTASMQCFPSPGRAHATHLQHPLIEHLRQHLVLTNHLSRQQRQALSRLVPLLLCGEQSAMHVFHQENDRLKVHPFSHHMHQLQQIEADEYLHEDALQQLMRQLPLPADLQKIKRRAQVFYTRIERLSHDLASHFATISQLDACVCLVMNAMANSDLEGSAVARLFELIKNDEAKHVTIAREHASQLGHIVNVDNSAPTIHVELIKLLMPEATAFEAIGIDAERLFARVIDLAEKRSPQPTHEVSAARPMVGAA
;
A
#
# COMPACT_ATOMS: atom_id res chain seq x y z
N MET A 1 -5.32 -23.11 12.41
CA MET A 1 -4.07 -22.41 12.07
C MET A 1 -3.75 -21.47 13.21
N ASP A 2 -2.53 -21.49 13.71
CA ASP A 2 -2.09 -20.58 14.77
C ASP A 2 -1.91 -19.17 14.17
N THR A 3 -2.60 -18.17 14.71
CA THR A 3 -2.58 -16.77 14.23
C THR A 3 -1.17 -16.17 14.27
N ALA A 4 -0.34 -16.62 15.23
CA ALA A 4 1.08 -16.26 15.33
C ALA A 4 1.89 -16.64 14.09
N SER A 5 1.45 -17.63 13.30
CA SER A 5 2.15 -18.07 12.08
C SER A 5 2.08 -17.03 10.95
N MET A 6 1.08 -16.15 10.96
CA MET A 6 0.80 -15.20 9.87
C MET A 6 1.35 -13.79 10.09
N GLN A 7 1.82 -13.46 11.30
CA GLN A 7 2.35 -12.12 11.61
C GLN A 7 3.73 -11.88 10.98
N CYS A 8 3.86 -10.77 10.25
CA CYS A 8 5.11 -10.22 9.76
C CYS A 8 5.68 -9.19 10.73
N PHE A 9 4.81 -8.39 11.33
CA PHE A 9 5.15 -7.39 12.34
C PHE A 9 4.27 -7.60 13.60
N PRO A 10 4.75 -7.22 14.79
CA PRO A 10 3.93 -7.29 15.99
C PRO A 10 2.71 -6.36 15.85
N SER A 11 1.54 -6.74 16.35
CA SER A 11 0.39 -5.81 16.32
C SER A 11 0.60 -4.71 17.38
N PRO A 12 0.34 -3.42 17.07
CA PRO A 12 0.36 -2.34 18.06
C PRO A 12 -0.78 -2.41 19.09
N GLY A 13 -1.62 -3.46 19.05
CA GLY A 13 -2.68 -3.70 20.02
C GLY A 13 -4.05 -3.37 19.45
N ARG A 14 -4.59 -2.19 19.77
CA ARG A 14 -5.87 -1.72 19.25
C ARG A 14 -5.70 -0.38 18.54
N ALA A 15 -6.44 -0.21 17.44
CA ALA A 15 -6.53 1.08 16.75
C ALA A 15 -7.07 2.19 17.66
N HIS A 16 -6.68 3.43 17.37
CA HIS A 16 -7.15 4.62 18.08
C HIS A 16 -8.61 4.97 17.77
N ALA A 17 -9.07 4.64 16.56
CA ALA A 17 -10.46 4.71 16.16
C ALA A 17 -11.00 3.31 15.87
N THR A 18 -12.33 3.20 15.76
CA THR A 18 -13.00 1.96 15.38
C THR A 18 -14.04 2.23 14.32
N HIS A 19 -14.04 1.42 13.26
CA HIS A 19 -15.13 1.41 12.30
C HIS A 19 -16.30 0.58 12.82
N LEU A 20 -17.45 1.23 13.03
CA LEU A 20 -18.70 0.54 13.36
C LEU A 20 -19.52 0.18 12.11
N GLN A 21 -19.32 0.93 11.02
CA GLN A 21 -19.99 0.75 9.73
C GLN A 21 -18.96 0.94 8.63
N HIS A 22 -18.48 -0.17 8.06
CA HIS A 22 -17.52 -0.16 6.96
C HIS A 22 -17.97 -1.15 5.87
N PRO A 23 -17.90 -0.81 4.57
CA PRO A 23 -18.29 -1.70 3.49
C PRO A 23 -17.58 -3.06 3.53
N LEU A 24 -16.31 -3.08 3.97
CA LEU A 24 -15.54 -4.31 4.15
C LEU A 24 -16.16 -5.24 5.19
N ILE A 25 -16.63 -4.70 6.31
CA ILE A 25 -17.28 -5.48 7.39
C ILE A 25 -18.54 -6.16 6.85
N GLU A 26 -19.37 -5.41 6.12
CA GLU A 26 -20.58 -5.95 5.52
C GLU A 26 -20.27 -7.02 4.48
N HIS A 27 -19.26 -6.78 3.63
CA HIS A 27 -18.81 -7.75 2.64
C HIS A 27 -18.38 -9.09 3.27
N LEU A 28 -17.59 -9.03 4.35
CA LEU A 28 -17.14 -10.23 5.09
C LEU A 28 -18.30 -10.98 5.75
N ARG A 29 -19.30 -10.26 6.27
CA ARG A 29 -20.51 -10.88 6.84
C ARG A 29 -21.34 -11.61 5.78
N GLN A 30 -21.46 -11.03 4.60
CA GLN A 30 -22.20 -11.63 3.49
C GLN A 30 -21.46 -12.84 2.87
N HIS A 31 -20.13 -12.90 2.99
CA HIS A 31 -19.30 -13.92 2.35
C HIS A 31 -18.39 -14.66 3.34
N LEU A 32 -18.97 -15.58 4.11
CA LEU A 32 -18.21 -16.42 5.06
C LEU A 32 -17.11 -17.25 4.38
N VAL A 33 -17.32 -17.66 3.13
CA VAL A 33 -16.33 -18.38 2.30
C VAL A 33 -15.97 -17.51 1.10
N LEU A 34 -14.97 -16.65 1.27
CA LEU A 34 -14.45 -15.73 0.25
C LEU A 34 -13.94 -16.48 -0.99
N THR A 35 -13.32 -17.64 -0.78
CA THR A 35 -12.71 -18.43 -1.86
C THR A 35 -13.69 -19.31 -2.62
N ASN A 36 -14.99 -19.16 -2.37
CA ASN A 36 -16.01 -19.90 -3.10
C ASN A 36 -15.88 -19.61 -4.60
N HIS A 37 -16.07 -20.63 -5.44
CA HIS A 37 -15.90 -20.57 -6.90
C HIS A 37 -14.46 -20.32 -7.41
N LEU A 38 -13.46 -20.16 -6.53
CA LEU A 38 -12.06 -20.06 -6.98
C LEU A 38 -11.48 -21.42 -7.35
N SER A 39 -10.81 -21.47 -8.50
CA SER A 39 -10.07 -22.64 -8.94
C SER A 39 -8.94 -22.98 -7.98
N ARG A 40 -8.40 -24.21 -8.07
CA ARG A 40 -7.24 -24.60 -7.27
C ARG A 40 -6.03 -23.72 -7.59
N GLN A 41 -5.82 -23.42 -8.86
CA GLN A 41 -4.72 -22.58 -9.34
C GLN A 41 -4.85 -21.14 -8.80
N GLN A 42 -6.05 -20.56 -8.83
CA GLN A 42 -6.30 -19.22 -8.29
C GLN A 42 -6.03 -19.17 -6.77
N ARG A 43 -6.49 -20.17 -6.01
CA ARG A 43 -6.21 -20.26 -4.58
C ARG A 43 -4.71 -20.42 -4.29
N GLN A 44 -4.00 -21.20 -5.10
CA GLN A 44 -2.54 -21.33 -4.96
C GLN A 44 -1.83 -20.02 -5.27
N ALA A 45 -2.22 -19.31 -6.32
CA ALA A 45 -1.67 -18.00 -6.64
C ALA A 45 -1.92 -16.98 -5.51
N LEU A 46 -3.17 -16.85 -5.05
CA LEU A 46 -3.52 -15.96 -3.95
C LEU A 46 -2.76 -16.29 -2.67
N SER A 47 -2.51 -17.57 -2.38
CA SER A 47 -1.73 -17.97 -1.19
C SER A 47 -0.31 -17.43 -1.16
N ARG A 48 0.24 -17.06 -2.33
CA ARG A 48 1.57 -16.46 -2.47
C ARG A 48 1.54 -14.94 -2.45
N LEU A 49 0.46 -14.34 -2.97
CA LEU A 49 0.30 -12.88 -3.08
C LEU A 49 -0.22 -12.25 -1.79
N VAL A 50 -1.24 -12.83 -1.17
CA VAL A 50 -1.90 -12.27 0.02
C VAL A 50 -0.93 -12.07 1.21
N PRO A 51 0.05 -12.94 1.50
CA PRO A 51 1.01 -12.68 2.57
C PRO A 51 1.84 -11.41 2.37
N LEU A 52 2.09 -10.98 1.12
CA LEU A 52 2.81 -9.75 0.84
C LEU A 52 2.00 -8.53 1.27
N LEU A 53 0.71 -8.53 0.93
CA LEU A 53 -0.27 -7.49 1.30
C LEU A 53 -0.46 -7.44 2.81
N LEU A 54 -0.63 -8.60 3.45
CA LEU A 54 -0.80 -8.70 4.90
C LEU A 54 0.37 -8.10 5.68
N CYS A 55 1.61 -8.34 5.23
CA CYS A 55 2.77 -7.70 5.86
C CYS A 55 2.74 -6.16 5.68
N GLY A 56 2.17 -5.68 4.57
CA GLY A 56 1.96 -4.26 4.31
C GLY A 56 1.00 -3.63 5.30
N GLU A 57 -0.18 -4.22 5.49
CA GLU A 57 -1.18 -3.66 6.42
C GLU A 57 -0.61 -3.61 7.84
N GLN A 58 0.08 -4.68 8.28
CA GLN A 58 0.72 -4.72 9.59
C GLN A 58 1.83 -3.66 9.75
N SER A 59 2.56 -3.36 8.68
CA SER A 59 3.55 -2.27 8.69
C SER A 59 2.86 -0.91 8.77
N ALA A 60 1.79 -0.70 7.99
CA ALA A 60 1.03 0.54 7.98
C ALA A 60 0.40 0.82 9.35
N MET A 61 -0.21 -0.20 9.97
CA MET A 61 -0.74 -0.14 11.33
C MET A 61 0.29 0.41 12.32
N HIS A 62 1.55 -0.03 12.26
CA HIS A 62 2.60 0.51 13.12
C HIS A 62 2.89 1.98 12.89
N VAL A 63 3.05 2.38 11.62
CA VAL A 63 3.40 3.77 11.28
C VAL A 63 2.28 4.72 11.72
N PHE A 64 1.04 4.41 11.38
CA PHE A 64 -0.09 5.26 11.75
C PHE A 64 -0.36 5.27 13.26
N HIS A 65 -0.17 4.14 13.95
CA HIS A 65 -0.29 4.09 15.41
C HIS A 65 0.74 4.99 16.11
N GLN A 66 2.00 4.89 15.72
CA GLN A 66 3.08 5.72 16.28
C GLN A 66 2.86 7.20 15.99
N GLU A 67 2.39 7.53 14.79
CA GLU A 67 2.08 8.91 14.44
C GLU A 67 0.90 9.45 15.24
N ASN A 68 -0.15 8.66 15.43
CA ASN A 68 -1.28 9.02 16.28
C ASN A 68 -0.84 9.28 17.73
N ASP A 69 0.07 8.46 18.27
CA ASP A 69 0.64 8.69 19.61
C ASP A 69 1.46 9.99 19.68
N ARG A 70 2.28 10.27 18.66
CA ARG A 70 3.05 11.52 18.57
C ARG A 70 2.12 12.74 18.55
N LEU A 71 1.02 12.66 17.79
CA LEU A 71 0.06 13.74 17.63
C LEU A 71 -0.80 14.00 18.88
N LYS A 72 -1.06 13.00 19.72
CA LYS A 72 -1.73 13.23 21.02
C LYS A 72 -0.94 14.17 21.93
N VAL A 73 0.38 14.11 21.86
CA VAL A 73 1.28 14.96 22.66
C VAL A 73 1.41 16.36 22.05
N HIS A 74 1.25 16.48 20.73
CA HIS A 74 1.37 17.73 19.98
C HIS A 74 0.14 17.98 19.08
N PRO A 75 -1.01 18.39 19.66
CA PRO A 75 -2.34 18.33 19.02
C PRO A 75 -2.62 19.36 17.92
N PHE A 76 -1.61 19.87 17.20
CA PHE A 76 -1.80 20.90 16.16
C PHE A 76 -2.11 20.33 14.77
N SER A 77 -2.42 19.03 14.63
CA SER A 77 -2.72 18.40 13.34
C SER A 77 -4.20 18.46 12.99
N HIS A 78 -4.52 19.13 11.89
CA HIS A 78 -5.86 19.14 11.29
C HIS A 78 -6.29 17.73 10.78
N HIS A 79 -5.34 16.79 10.68
CA HIS A 79 -5.56 15.45 10.13
C HIS A 79 -5.55 14.33 11.18
N MET A 80 -5.45 14.64 12.48
CA MET A 80 -5.40 13.60 13.53
C MET A 80 -6.55 12.60 13.41
N HIS A 81 -7.78 13.08 13.19
CA HIS A 81 -8.93 12.19 13.01
C HIS A 81 -8.77 11.32 11.74
N GLN A 82 -8.29 11.89 10.63
CA GLN A 82 -8.11 11.14 9.39
C GLN A 82 -7.02 10.07 9.52
N LEU A 83 -5.91 10.36 10.18
CA LEU A 83 -4.85 9.38 10.45
C LEU A 83 -5.32 8.26 11.39
N GLN A 84 -6.20 8.57 12.34
CA GLN A 84 -6.86 7.55 13.18
C GLN A 84 -7.83 6.68 12.37
N GLN A 85 -8.53 7.25 11.38
CA GLN A 85 -9.36 6.46 10.47
C GLN A 85 -8.50 5.55 9.60
N ILE A 86 -7.41 6.04 9.01
CA ILE A 86 -6.50 5.19 8.23
C ILE A 86 -6.00 4.02 9.08
N GLU A 87 -5.53 4.28 10.30
CA GLU A 87 -5.12 3.19 11.19
C GLU A 87 -6.24 2.16 11.38
N ALA A 88 -7.48 2.61 11.61
CA ALA A 88 -8.62 1.72 11.78
C ALA A 88 -8.96 0.95 10.50
N ASP A 89 -8.83 1.57 9.33
CA ASP A 89 -8.95 0.92 8.01
C ASP A 89 -7.88 -0.18 7.86
N GLU A 90 -6.62 0.07 8.24
CA GLU A 90 -5.56 -0.95 8.14
C GLU A 90 -5.79 -2.16 9.04
N TYR A 91 -6.32 -1.96 10.26
CA TYR A 91 -6.72 -3.09 11.11
C TYR A 91 -7.84 -3.92 10.47
N LEU A 92 -8.77 -3.28 9.74
CA LEU A 92 -9.82 -4.00 9.01
C LEU A 92 -9.27 -4.73 7.78
N HIS A 93 -8.38 -4.10 7.01
CA HIS A 93 -7.70 -4.72 5.88
C HIS A 93 -6.93 -5.97 6.34
N GLU A 94 -6.18 -5.84 7.43
CA GLU A 94 -5.42 -6.92 8.04
C GLU A 94 -6.31 -8.10 8.44
N ASP A 95 -7.40 -7.87 9.18
CA ASP A 95 -8.32 -8.94 9.57
C ASP A 95 -8.97 -9.59 8.35
N ALA A 96 -9.37 -8.81 7.34
CA ALA A 96 -9.98 -9.33 6.12
C ALA A 96 -9.00 -10.23 5.34
N LEU A 97 -7.75 -9.80 5.20
CA LEU A 97 -6.71 -10.58 4.54
C LEU A 97 -6.32 -11.83 5.36
N GLN A 98 -6.33 -11.76 6.70
CA GLN A 98 -6.18 -12.95 7.53
C GLN A 98 -7.33 -13.94 7.32
N GLN A 99 -8.58 -13.47 7.27
CA GLN A 99 -9.74 -14.32 7.02
C GLN A 99 -9.62 -15.02 5.67
N LEU A 100 -9.17 -14.30 4.63
CA LEU A 100 -8.86 -14.88 3.33
C LEU A 100 -7.74 -15.94 3.43
N MET A 101 -6.63 -15.62 4.09
CA MET A 101 -5.49 -16.54 4.26
C MET A 101 -5.88 -17.87 4.93
N ARG A 102 -6.80 -17.85 5.89
CA ARG A 102 -7.30 -19.08 6.55
C ARG A 102 -8.03 -20.03 5.60
N GLN A 103 -8.48 -19.54 4.44
CA GLN A 103 -9.19 -20.32 3.42
C GLN A 103 -8.29 -20.77 2.26
N LEU A 104 -7.05 -20.26 2.21
CA LEU A 104 -6.09 -20.55 1.15
C LEU A 104 -5.16 -21.71 1.54
N PRO A 105 -4.61 -22.46 0.55
CA PRO A 105 -3.57 -23.45 0.83
C PRO A 105 -2.32 -22.74 1.37
N LEU A 106 -1.52 -23.43 2.18
CA LEU A 106 -0.23 -22.88 2.65
C LEU A 106 0.87 -23.12 1.61
N PRO A 107 1.60 -22.07 1.17
CA PRO A 107 2.83 -22.24 0.41
C PRO A 107 3.91 -22.92 1.27
N ALA A 108 4.66 -23.86 0.69
CA ALA A 108 5.78 -24.50 1.38
C ALA A 108 6.89 -23.51 1.77
N ASP A 109 7.03 -22.43 1.01
CA ASP A 109 8.01 -21.35 1.20
C ASP A 109 7.43 -20.09 1.85
N LEU A 110 6.27 -20.18 2.52
CA LEU A 110 5.58 -19.03 3.12
C LEU A 110 6.49 -18.13 3.96
N GLN A 111 7.39 -18.71 4.76
CA GLN A 111 8.31 -17.93 5.59
C GLN A 111 9.30 -17.10 4.76
N LYS A 112 9.71 -17.58 3.57
CA LYS A 112 10.55 -16.81 2.65
C LYS A 112 9.78 -15.64 2.06
N ILE A 113 8.52 -15.86 1.66
CA ILE A 113 7.63 -14.81 1.14
C ILE A 113 7.48 -13.70 2.19
N LYS A 114 7.09 -14.06 3.42
CA LYS A 114 6.96 -13.12 4.54
C LYS A 114 8.27 -12.39 4.83
N ARG A 115 9.41 -13.10 4.85
CA ARG A 115 10.70 -12.49 5.14
C ARG A 115 11.08 -11.43 4.10
N ARG A 116 10.80 -11.66 2.81
CA ARG A 116 11.04 -10.65 1.77
C ARG A 116 10.19 -9.40 1.99
N ALA A 117 8.90 -9.58 2.30
CA ALA A 117 8.01 -8.47 2.61
C ALA A 117 8.46 -7.71 3.86
N GLN A 118 8.82 -8.41 4.96
CA GLN A 118 9.38 -7.78 6.16
C GLN A 118 10.60 -6.91 5.86
N VAL A 119 11.55 -7.44 5.07
CA VAL A 119 12.76 -6.70 4.69
C VAL A 119 12.41 -5.47 3.86
N PHE A 120 11.47 -5.60 2.92
CA PHE A 120 11.00 -4.49 2.11
C PHE A 120 10.39 -3.38 2.98
N TYR A 121 9.37 -3.68 3.79
CA TYR A 121 8.69 -2.67 4.60
C TYR A 121 9.60 -2.05 5.68
N THR A 122 10.50 -2.84 6.29
CA THR A 122 11.52 -2.29 7.21
C THR A 122 12.49 -1.33 6.49
N ARG A 123 12.76 -1.56 5.19
CA ARG A 123 13.64 -0.70 4.41
C ARG A 123 12.98 0.64 4.10
N ILE A 124 11.65 0.70 3.94
CA ILE A 124 10.92 1.96 3.70
C ILE A 124 11.18 2.97 4.82
N GLU A 125 11.12 2.51 6.07
CA GLU A 125 11.45 3.33 7.25
C GLU A 125 12.87 3.89 7.14
N ARG A 126 13.84 3.08 6.70
CA ARG A 126 15.25 3.49 6.56
C ARG A 126 15.54 4.37 5.35
N LEU A 127 14.74 4.28 4.29
CA LEU A 127 14.84 5.14 3.10
C LEU A 127 14.32 6.55 3.38
N SER A 128 13.60 6.73 4.48
CA SER A 128 13.01 7.99 4.88
C SER A 128 13.98 8.70 5.82
N HIS A 129 14.42 9.91 5.47
CA HIS A 129 15.39 10.68 6.29
C HIS A 129 14.71 11.38 7.47
N ASP A 130 13.41 11.62 7.34
CA ASP A 130 12.55 12.27 8.32
C ASP A 130 11.11 11.73 8.18
N LEU A 131 10.25 12.14 9.11
CA LEU A 131 8.85 11.73 9.12
C LEU A 131 8.09 12.21 7.88
N ALA A 132 8.43 13.38 7.37
CA ALA A 132 7.76 13.98 6.21
C ALA A 132 8.02 13.16 4.93
N SER A 133 9.28 12.79 4.67
CA SER A 133 9.68 11.88 3.59
C SER A 133 9.13 10.46 3.76
N HIS A 134 8.93 10.01 5.00
CA HIS A 134 8.30 8.72 5.27
C HIS A 134 6.86 8.68 4.78
N PHE A 135 6.03 9.66 5.17
CA PHE A 135 4.65 9.75 4.70
C PHE A 135 4.54 10.01 3.19
N ALA A 136 5.48 10.75 2.61
CA ALA A 136 5.57 10.91 1.15
C ALA A 136 5.86 9.56 0.46
N THR A 137 6.69 8.72 1.06
CA THR A 137 6.99 7.37 0.54
C THR A 137 5.78 6.44 0.68
N ILE A 138 5.06 6.49 1.79
CA ILE A 138 3.81 5.74 2.00
C ILE A 138 2.77 6.14 0.95
N SER A 139 2.54 7.44 0.73
CA SER A 139 1.61 7.93 -0.30
C SER A 139 1.95 7.44 -1.72
N GLN A 140 3.23 7.23 -2.02
CA GLN A 140 3.67 6.63 -3.29
C GLN A 140 3.43 5.12 -3.31
N LEU A 141 3.73 4.43 -2.21
CA LEU A 141 3.50 3.01 -2.07
C LEU A 141 2.01 2.66 -2.20
N ASP A 142 1.13 3.34 -1.48
CA ASP A 142 -0.32 3.08 -1.50
C ASP A 142 -0.90 3.32 -2.90
N ALA A 143 -0.31 4.26 -3.65
CA ALA A 143 -0.70 4.49 -5.04
C ALA A 143 -0.28 3.33 -5.96
N CYS A 144 0.86 2.70 -5.68
CA CYS A 144 1.25 1.46 -6.36
C CYS A 144 0.37 0.28 -5.93
N VAL A 145 0.04 0.18 -4.64
CA VAL A 145 -0.88 -0.84 -4.11
C VAL A 145 -2.25 -0.69 -4.77
N CYS A 146 -2.75 0.54 -4.98
CA CYS A 146 -3.96 0.79 -5.75
C CYS A 146 -3.90 0.16 -7.16
N LEU A 147 -2.76 0.23 -7.85
CA LEU A 147 -2.60 -0.41 -9.16
C LEU A 147 -2.64 -1.93 -9.06
N VAL A 148 -1.97 -2.49 -8.06
CA VAL A 148 -1.95 -3.95 -7.81
C VAL A 148 -3.35 -4.45 -7.46
N MET A 149 -4.02 -3.84 -6.49
CA MET A 149 -5.38 -4.20 -6.07
C MET A 149 -6.38 -4.04 -7.23
N ASN A 150 -6.24 -2.99 -8.04
CA ASN A 150 -7.06 -2.83 -9.24
C ASN A 150 -6.82 -3.96 -10.24
N ALA A 151 -5.58 -4.38 -10.47
CA ALA A 151 -5.27 -5.50 -11.34
C ALA A 151 -5.89 -6.80 -10.81
N MET A 152 -5.78 -7.05 -9.49
CA MET A 152 -6.37 -8.22 -8.84
C MET A 152 -7.90 -8.24 -8.87
N ALA A 153 -8.55 -7.08 -8.72
CA ALA A 153 -10.00 -6.99 -8.79
C ALA A 153 -10.58 -7.22 -10.20
N ASN A 154 -9.80 -6.90 -11.25
CA ASN A 154 -10.20 -7.00 -12.66
C ASN A 154 -9.49 -8.14 -13.40
N SER A 155 -9.04 -9.16 -12.68
CA SER A 155 -8.39 -10.34 -13.26
C SER A 155 -9.39 -11.48 -13.48
N ASP A 156 -8.93 -12.71 -13.70
CA ASP A 156 -9.79 -13.90 -13.72
C ASP A 156 -10.54 -14.16 -12.38
N LEU A 157 -10.28 -13.33 -11.36
CA LEU A 157 -11.03 -13.29 -10.11
C LEU A 157 -12.32 -12.46 -10.20
N GLU A 158 -12.54 -11.71 -11.28
CA GLU A 158 -13.67 -10.80 -11.45
C GLU A 158 -15.01 -11.48 -11.13
N GLY A 159 -15.89 -10.76 -10.42
CA GLY A 159 -17.17 -11.28 -9.95
C GLY A 159 -17.09 -12.18 -8.72
N SER A 160 -15.90 -12.57 -8.25
CA SER A 160 -15.73 -13.30 -6.99
C SER A 160 -15.77 -12.37 -5.77
N ALA A 161 -16.04 -12.96 -4.60
CA ALA A 161 -15.96 -12.25 -3.33
C ALA A 161 -14.55 -11.73 -3.02
N VAL A 162 -13.50 -12.39 -3.53
CA VAL A 162 -12.11 -11.95 -3.38
C VAL A 162 -11.81 -10.73 -4.26
N ALA A 163 -12.28 -10.69 -5.50
CA ALA A 163 -12.12 -9.51 -6.35
C ALA A 163 -12.81 -8.28 -5.71
N ARG A 164 -14.02 -8.46 -5.18
CA ARG A 164 -14.71 -7.38 -4.45
C ARG A 164 -13.96 -6.95 -3.20
N LEU A 165 -13.34 -7.88 -2.47
CA LEU A 165 -12.50 -7.54 -1.31
C LEU A 165 -11.35 -6.60 -1.72
N PHE A 166 -10.60 -6.93 -2.78
CA PHE A 166 -9.52 -6.09 -3.26
C PHE A 166 -10.00 -4.73 -3.78
N GLU A 167 -11.17 -4.69 -4.41
CA GLU A 167 -11.77 -3.42 -4.85
C GLU A 167 -12.10 -2.50 -3.67
N LEU A 168 -12.63 -3.06 -2.57
CA LEU A 168 -12.94 -2.30 -1.35
C LEU A 168 -11.66 -1.75 -0.72
N ILE A 169 -10.64 -2.59 -0.49
CA ILE A 169 -9.34 -2.16 0.04
C ILE A 169 -8.75 -1.05 -0.83
N LYS A 170 -8.72 -1.24 -2.17
CA LYS A 170 -8.25 -0.23 -3.13
C LYS A 170 -8.95 1.14 -2.96
N ASN A 171 -10.24 1.15 -2.64
CA ASN A 171 -10.98 2.41 -2.50
C ASN A 171 -10.57 3.18 -1.24
N ASP A 172 -10.16 2.47 -0.19
CA ASP A 172 -9.64 3.06 1.03
C ASP A 172 -8.18 3.51 0.81
N GLU A 173 -7.35 2.69 0.16
CA GLU A 173 -5.99 3.06 -0.26
C GLU A 173 -5.95 4.37 -1.07
N ALA A 174 -6.91 4.58 -1.96
CA ALA A 174 -6.99 5.81 -2.75
C ALA A 174 -7.18 7.07 -1.87
N LYS A 175 -7.89 6.94 -0.74
CA LYS A 175 -8.03 8.01 0.25
C LYS A 175 -6.73 8.17 1.05
N HIS A 176 -6.12 7.05 1.46
CA HIS A 176 -4.87 7.01 2.23
C HIS A 176 -3.76 7.75 1.48
N VAL A 177 -3.64 7.50 0.17
CA VAL A 177 -2.74 8.20 -0.76
C VAL A 177 -2.86 9.73 -0.66
N THR A 178 -4.06 10.27 -0.51
CA THR A 178 -4.28 11.72 -0.46
C THR A 178 -3.92 12.26 0.92
N ILE A 179 -4.43 11.63 1.98
CA ILE A 179 -4.20 12.05 3.37
C ILE A 179 -2.71 11.96 3.74
N ALA A 180 -2.03 10.87 3.40
CA ALA A 180 -0.60 10.70 3.68
C ALA A 180 0.25 11.76 2.97
N ARG A 181 -0.14 12.17 1.75
CA ARG A 181 0.54 13.23 1.01
C ARG A 181 0.36 14.59 1.65
N GLU A 182 -0.87 14.94 2.00
CA GLU A 182 -1.20 16.20 2.66
C GLU A 182 -0.51 16.29 4.03
N HIS A 183 -0.48 15.18 4.77
CA HIS A 183 0.24 15.08 6.04
C HIS A 183 1.75 15.25 5.86
N ALA A 184 2.35 14.62 4.86
CA ALA A 184 3.75 14.85 4.51
C ALA A 184 4.04 16.33 4.21
N SER A 185 3.18 17.00 3.43
CA SER A 185 3.31 18.43 3.15
C SER A 185 3.22 19.29 4.41
N GLN A 186 2.33 18.97 5.35
CA GLN A 186 2.22 19.68 6.64
C GLN A 186 3.43 19.49 7.54
N LEU A 187 4.07 18.31 7.47
CA LEU A 187 5.33 18.03 8.15
C LEU A 187 6.53 18.74 7.51
N GLY A 188 6.31 19.50 6.43
CA GLY A 188 7.35 20.26 5.73
C GLY A 188 8.06 19.46 4.65
N HIS A 189 7.46 18.39 4.11
CA HIS A 189 8.04 17.67 2.98
C HIS A 189 8.16 18.62 1.77
N ILE A 190 9.40 18.96 1.42
CA ILE A 190 9.76 19.63 0.18
C ILE A 190 10.25 18.54 -0.76
N VAL A 191 9.71 18.50 -1.97
CA VAL A 191 10.12 17.50 -2.98
C VAL A 191 11.59 17.74 -3.33
N ASN A 192 12.49 16.96 -2.72
CA ASN A 192 13.90 16.96 -3.06
C ASN A 192 14.15 15.86 -4.09
N VAL A 193 14.65 16.28 -5.24
CA VAL A 193 14.99 15.39 -6.36
C VAL A 193 16.37 14.80 -6.10
N ASP A 194 16.47 13.83 -5.19
CA ASP A 194 17.66 12.98 -5.11
C ASP A 194 17.49 11.80 -6.09
N ASN A 195 18.12 11.93 -7.25
CA ASN A 195 18.06 10.94 -8.33
C ASN A 195 18.94 9.70 -8.10
N SER A 196 19.63 9.59 -6.96
CA SER A 196 20.63 8.53 -6.73
C SER A 196 20.09 7.26 -6.07
N ALA A 197 18.98 7.34 -5.32
CA ALA A 197 18.38 6.20 -4.63
C ALA A 197 17.35 5.46 -5.50
N PRO A 198 17.28 4.11 -5.45
CA PRO A 198 16.20 3.38 -6.10
C PRO A 198 14.86 3.80 -5.52
N THR A 199 13.91 4.15 -6.40
CA THR A 199 12.58 4.60 -5.99
C THR A 199 11.79 3.47 -5.33
N ILE A 200 10.79 3.82 -4.51
CA ILE A 200 9.89 2.85 -3.87
C ILE A 200 9.20 1.93 -4.89
N HIS A 201 8.95 2.43 -6.10
CA HIS A 201 8.38 1.69 -7.23
C HIS A 201 9.28 0.52 -7.66
N VAL A 202 10.59 0.78 -7.80
CA VAL A 202 11.58 -0.26 -8.15
C VAL A 202 11.71 -1.29 -7.05
N GLU A 203 11.71 -0.86 -5.79
CA GLU A 203 11.78 -1.77 -4.65
C GLU A 203 10.50 -2.62 -4.51
N LEU A 204 9.32 -2.06 -4.79
CA LEU A 204 8.07 -2.81 -4.82
C LEU A 204 8.10 -3.87 -5.92
N ILE A 205 8.58 -3.53 -7.12
CA ILE A 205 8.72 -4.51 -8.20
C ILE A 205 9.67 -5.63 -7.79
N LYS A 206 10.80 -5.33 -7.13
CA LYS A 206 11.70 -6.37 -6.59
C LYS A 206 11.02 -7.28 -5.57
N LEU A 207 10.10 -6.75 -4.77
CA LEU A 207 9.30 -7.54 -3.84
C LEU A 207 8.33 -8.49 -4.57
N LEU A 208 7.66 -7.98 -5.61
CA LEU A 208 6.59 -8.69 -6.33
C LEU A 208 7.11 -9.65 -7.41
N MET A 209 8.26 -9.37 -8.02
CA MET A 209 8.84 -10.11 -9.14
C MET A 209 8.95 -11.63 -8.90
N PRO A 210 9.38 -12.13 -7.71
CA PRO A 210 9.42 -13.56 -7.45
C PRO A 210 8.05 -14.26 -7.54
N GLU A 211 6.96 -13.50 -7.45
CA GLU A 211 5.58 -13.97 -7.53
C GLU A 211 4.90 -13.62 -8.86
N ALA A 212 5.66 -13.23 -9.90
CA ALA A 212 5.12 -12.92 -11.22
C ALA A 212 4.23 -14.05 -11.78
N THR A 213 4.65 -15.31 -11.63
CA THR A 213 3.85 -16.47 -12.08
C THR A 213 2.54 -16.62 -11.32
N ALA A 214 2.44 -16.12 -10.09
CA ALA A 214 1.19 -16.11 -9.34
C ALA A 214 0.22 -15.04 -9.88
N PHE A 215 0.73 -13.88 -10.32
CA PHE A 215 -0.07 -12.88 -11.04
C PHE A 215 -0.63 -13.47 -12.34
N GLU A 216 0.21 -14.10 -13.16
CA GLU A 216 -0.21 -14.72 -14.42
C GLU A 216 -1.26 -15.82 -14.20
N ALA A 217 -1.13 -16.60 -13.13
CA ALA A 217 -2.05 -17.67 -12.77
C ALA A 217 -3.45 -17.19 -12.35
N ILE A 218 -3.64 -15.89 -12.14
CA ILE A 218 -4.94 -15.26 -11.93
C ILE A 218 -5.33 -14.31 -13.07
N GLY A 219 -4.67 -14.40 -14.23
CA GLY A 219 -5.00 -13.62 -15.43
C GLY A 219 -4.42 -12.21 -15.45
N ILE A 220 -3.34 -11.95 -14.69
CA ILE A 220 -2.67 -10.65 -14.68
C ILE A 220 -1.32 -10.76 -15.38
N ASP A 221 -1.17 -10.02 -16.47
CA ASP A 221 0.13 -9.77 -17.12
C ASP A 221 1.05 -8.99 -16.17
N ALA A 222 2.00 -9.70 -15.58
CA ALA A 222 2.91 -9.20 -14.56
C ALA A 222 3.89 -8.17 -15.15
N GLU A 223 4.37 -8.37 -16.37
CA GLU A 223 5.26 -7.42 -17.04
C GLU A 223 4.55 -6.09 -17.26
N ARG A 224 3.32 -6.14 -17.78
CA ARG A 224 2.50 -4.94 -17.99
C ARG A 224 2.14 -4.27 -16.66
N LEU A 225 1.84 -5.04 -15.60
CA LEU A 225 1.60 -4.48 -14.27
C LEU A 225 2.84 -3.75 -13.75
N PHE A 226 4.02 -4.36 -13.84
CA PHE A 226 5.26 -3.75 -13.36
C PHE A 226 5.66 -2.52 -14.19
N ALA A 227 5.44 -2.54 -15.50
CA ALA A 227 5.62 -1.36 -16.35
C ALA A 227 4.74 -0.20 -15.89
N ARG A 228 3.46 -0.46 -15.57
CA ARG A 228 2.55 0.58 -15.04
C ARG A 228 2.99 1.14 -13.68
N VAL A 229 3.62 0.32 -12.84
CA VAL A 229 4.21 0.78 -11.56
C VAL A 229 5.39 1.73 -11.83
N ILE A 230 6.21 1.45 -12.84
CA ILE A 230 7.28 2.36 -13.27
C ILE A 230 6.70 3.66 -13.86
N ASP A 231 5.73 3.58 -14.76
CA ASP A 231 5.08 4.77 -15.37
C ASP A 231 4.49 5.72 -14.32
N LEU A 232 4.01 5.17 -13.19
CA LEU A 232 3.49 5.96 -12.07
C LEU A 232 4.60 6.80 -11.43
N ALA A 233 5.81 6.27 -11.31
CA ALA A 233 6.97 6.98 -10.78
C ALA A 233 7.31 8.20 -11.63
N GLU A 234 7.27 8.05 -12.95
CA GLU A 234 7.57 9.11 -13.91
C GLU A 234 6.52 10.24 -13.84
N LYS A 235 5.23 9.88 -13.77
CA LYS A 235 4.13 10.86 -13.69
C LYS A 235 4.09 11.64 -12.38
N ARG A 236 4.62 11.06 -11.30
CA ARG A 236 4.66 11.67 -9.97
C ARG A 236 5.98 12.40 -9.67
N SER A 237 6.97 12.30 -10.56
CA SER A 237 8.16 13.12 -10.48
C SER A 237 7.80 14.56 -10.85
N PRO A 238 8.20 15.59 -10.09
CA PRO A 238 7.94 16.97 -10.47
C PRO A 238 8.58 17.21 -11.84
N GLN A 239 7.78 17.65 -12.81
CA GLN A 239 8.36 18.10 -14.08
C GLN A 239 9.31 19.26 -13.79
N PRO A 240 10.52 19.28 -14.37
CA PRO A 240 11.36 20.46 -14.31
C PRO A 240 10.55 21.61 -14.89
N THR A 241 10.27 22.61 -14.07
CA THR A 241 9.71 23.87 -14.56
C THR A 241 10.69 24.37 -15.61
N HIS A 242 10.29 24.35 -16.88
CA HIS A 242 11.01 25.05 -17.92
C HIS A 242 11.10 26.51 -17.49
N GLU A 243 12.28 26.93 -17.04
CA GLU A 243 12.61 28.33 -16.86
C GLU A 243 12.24 29.07 -18.14
N VAL A 244 11.37 30.07 -17.99
CA VAL A 244 11.06 31.02 -19.05
C VAL A 244 12.34 31.80 -19.32
N SER A 245 13.05 31.37 -20.36
CA SER A 245 14.09 32.14 -21.04
C SER A 245 13.47 33.41 -21.62
N ALA A 246 13.96 34.57 -21.17
CA ALA A 246 14.59 35.60 -22.01
C ALA A 246 14.57 36.96 -21.30
N ALA A 247 15.73 37.34 -20.75
CA ALA A 247 16.03 38.74 -20.50
C ALA A 247 16.01 39.49 -21.84
N ARG A 248 15.05 40.41 -22.01
CA ARG A 248 15.10 41.44 -23.04
C ARG A 248 16.03 42.57 -22.57
N PRO A 249 17.07 42.95 -23.34
CA PRO A 249 17.75 44.21 -23.07
C PRO A 249 16.82 45.36 -23.50
N MET A 250 16.48 46.24 -22.56
CA MET A 250 15.86 47.51 -22.92
C MET A 250 16.91 48.42 -23.55
N VAL A 251 16.66 48.78 -24.80
CA VAL A 251 17.26 49.89 -25.51
C VAL A 251 16.87 51.17 -24.75
N GLY A 252 17.86 51.85 -24.17
CA GLY A 252 17.73 53.20 -23.61
C GLY A 252 18.54 54.16 -24.45
N ALA A 253 17.85 54.97 -25.25
CA ALA A 253 18.40 56.10 -25.97
C ALA A 253 18.56 57.31 -25.02
N ALA A 254 19.74 57.92 -25.05
CA ALA A 254 19.98 59.36 -24.95
C ALA A 254 21.42 59.65 -25.43
#